data_AF-A0A8J2MAZ3-F1
#
_entry.id   AF-A0A8J2MAZ3-F1
#
_cell.length_a   1.000
_cell.length_b   1.000
_cell.length_c   1.000
_cell.angle_alpha   90.00
_cell.angle_beta   90.00
_cell.angle_gamma   90.00
#
_symmetry.space_group_name_H-M   'P 1'
#
loop_
_entity.id
_entity.type
_entity.pdbx_description
1 polymer ?
#
loop_
_entity_poly.entity_id
_entity_poly.type
_entity_poly.pdbx_seq_one_letter_code
_entity_poly.pdbx_strand_id
1 'polypeptide(L)'
;MKTAMFCIWLILVVVVVHVHCQDDEMDEEKSEEYRQCNKERRRALVSLKKNLEFCDNDKTIEGSRCDPAVRGCLCKCVLAKEGILDENGAVTIEAVKEIVENRASGELQTRFLTLLEGCLQEHGSLIKPEDPACGGYEVFGHCLEGGIEKICEDPEQETTELEAAEAPKDEL
;
A
#
# COMPACT_ATOMS: atom_id res chain seq x y z
N MET A 1 32.01 -2.74 -57.28
CA MET A 1 32.02 -2.71 -55.80
C MET A 1 31.30 -1.46 -55.27
N LYS A 2 29.98 -1.34 -55.46
CA LYS A 2 29.18 -0.21 -54.93
C LYS A 2 27.85 -0.65 -54.29
N THR A 3 27.44 -1.90 -54.49
CA THR A 3 26.19 -2.46 -53.98
C THR A 3 26.29 -2.99 -52.54
N ALA A 4 27.48 -3.44 -52.08
CA ALA A 4 27.63 -3.99 -50.73
C ALA A 4 27.58 -2.93 -49.61
N MET A 5 27.87 -1.66 -49.92
CA MET A 5 27.89 -0.58 -48.92
C MET A 5 26.50 0.02 -48.64
N PHE A 6 25.56 -0.14 -49.59
CA PHE A 6 24.18 0.33 -49.43
C PHE A 6 23.33 -0.57 -48.53
N CYS A 7 23.59 -1.89 -48.51
CA CYS A 7 22.83 -2.82 -47.67
C CYS A 7 23.12 -2.64 -46.18
N ILE A 8 24.37 -2.32 -45.81
CA ILE A 8 24.75 -2.10 -44.41
C ILE A 8 24.15 -0.80 -43.88
N TRP A 9 24.04 0.24 -44.72
CA TRP A 9 23.45 1.52 -44.34
C TRP A 9 21.92 1.42 -44.15
N LEU A 10 21.22 0.67 -45.02
CA LEU A 10 19.79 0.40 -44.85
C LEU A 10 19.48 -0.43 -43.59
N ILE A 11 20.32 -1.42 -43.26
CA ILE A 11 20.16 -2.21 -42.02
C ILE A 11 20.38 -1.33 -40.78
N LEU A 12 21.38 -0.43 -40.80
CA LEU A 12 21.63 0.49 -39.69
C LEU A 12 20.48 1.49 -39.50
N VAL A 13 19.87 2.01 -40.58
CA VAL A 13 18.71 2.91 -40.47
C VAL A 13 17.47 2.16 -39.95
N VAL A 14 17.24 0.92 -40.39
CA VAL A 14 16.10 0.12 -39.88
C VAL A 14 16.30 -0.28 -38.42
N VAL A 15 17.51 -0.61 -37.98
CA VAL A 15 17.80 -0.89 -36.56
C VAL A 15 17.69 0.36 -35.70
N VAL A 16 18.14 1.54 -36.16
CA VAL A 16 17.97 2.79 -35.42
C VAL A 16 16.49 3.20 -35.33
N VAL A 17 15.68 2.95 -36.37
CA VAL A 17 14.24 3.23 -36.34
C VAL A 17 13.46 2.19 -35.52
N HIS A 18 13.84 0.91 -35.53
CA HIS A 18 13.21 -0.10 -34.64
C HIS A 18 13.60 0.08 -33.18
N VAL A 19 14.85 0.48 -32.88
CA VAL A 19 15.31 0.78 -31.50
C VAL A 19 14.78 2.13 -31.00
N HIS A 20 14.20 2.97 -31.86
CA HIS A 20 13.51 4.21 -31.44
C HIS A 20 11.97 4.14 -31.53
N CYS A 21 11.39 3.01 -31.95
CA CYS A 21 9.93 2.85 -32.04
C CYS A 21 9.38 1.61 -31.33
N GLN A 22 10.18 0.91 -30.52
CA GLN A 22 9.69 -0.13 -29.61
C GLN A 22 10.07 0.12 -28.14
N ASP A 23 10.31 1.38 -27.81
CA ASP A 23 9.95 1.91 -26.50
C ASP A 23 8.64 2.70 -26.67
N ASP A 24 7.58 2.02 -27.09
CA ASP A 24 6.22 2.53 -26.85
C ASP A 24 5.97 2.38 -25.34
N GLU A 25 6.42 3.41 -24.62
CA GLU A 25 5.58 4.17 -23.71
C GLU A 25 4.48 3.37 -23.01
N MET A 26 4.85 2.77 -21.88
CA MET A 26 3.98 2.75 -20.71
C MET A 26 4.72 3.29 -19.48
N ASP A 27 5.59 4.28 -19.68
CA ASP A 27 5.76 5.30 -18.65
C ASP A 27 4.59 6.29 -18.83
N GLU A 28 3.39 5.80 -18.49
CA GLU A 28 2.28 6.66 -18.11
C GLU A 28 2.91 7.67 -17.14
N GLU A 29 2.94 8.94 -17.53
CA GLU A 29 3.55 10.02 -16.74
C GLU A 29 2.77 10.08 -15.42
N LYS A 30 3.17 9.23 -14.47
CA LYS A 30 2.49 9.10 -13.19
C LYS A 30 2.46 10.48 -12.60
N SER A 31 1.24 10.96 -12.40
CA SER A 31 0.95 12.35 -12.07
C SER A 31 1.87 12.82 -10.93
N GLU A 32 2.22 14.10 -10.93
CA GLU A 32 3.02 14.68 -9.84
C GLU A 32 2.39 14.37 -8.47
N GLU A 33 1.06 14.29 -8.44
CA GLU A 33 0.23 13.83 -7.33
C GLU A 33 0.51 12.38 -6.92
N TYR A 34 0.52 11.41 -7.85
CA TYR A 34 0.89 10.02 -7.56
C TYR A 34 2.31 9.93 -6.97
N ARG A 35 3.27 10.68 -7.51
CA ARG A 35 4.66 10.70 -7.01
C ARG A 35 4.74 11.27 -5.60
N GLN A 36 4.02 12.37 -5.34
CA GLN A 36 3.96 12.99 -4.02
C GLN A 36 3.28 12.08 -3.00
N CYS A 37 2.16 11.45 -3.35
CA CYS A 37 1.48 10.45 -2.53
C CYS A 37 2.43 9.32 -2.12
N ASN A 38 3.13 8.73 -3.11
CA ASN A 38 4.06 7.64 -2.85
C ASN A 38 5.22 8.02 -1.95
N LYS A 39 5.70 9.26 -2.06
CA LYS A 39 6.77 9.79 -1.20
C LYS A 39 6.31 9.89 0.25
N GLU A 40 5.10 10.37 0.50
CA GLU A 40 4.51 10.46 1.84
C GLU A 40 4.18 9.08 2.41
N ARG A 41 3.54 8.21 1.61
CA ARG A 41 3.34 6.79 1.94
C ARG A 41 4.64 6.11 2.37
N ARG A 42 5.73 6.31 1.61
CA ARG A 42 7.03 5.73 1.94
C ARG A 42 7.58 6.25 3.28
N ARG A 43 7.36 7.52 3.62
CA ARG A 43 7.74 8.05 4.94
C ARG A 43 6.95 7.40 6.06
N ALA A 44 5.65 7.22 5.87
CA ALA A 44 4.79 6.51 6.83
C ALA A 44 5.25 5.05 7.03
N LEU A 45 5.53 4.32 5.94
CA LEU A 45 6.04 2.95 5.99
C LEU A 45 7.40 2.85 6.69
N VAL A 46 8.29 3.83 6.53
CA VAL A 46 9.56 3.87 7.26
C VAL A 46 9.33 4.06 8.77
N SER A 47 8.35 4.86 9.18
CA SER A 47 7.97 4.99 10.59
C SER A 47 7.42 3.68 11.15
N LEU A 48 6.46 3.07 10.44
CA LEU A 48 5.84 1.81 10.81
C LEU A 48 6.88 0.69 10.94
N LYS A 49 7.83 0.60 9.99
CA LYS A 49 8.92 -0.37 10.04
C LYS A 49 9.78 -0.21 11.29
N LYS A 50 10.12 1.02 11.68
CA LYS A 50 10.90 1.29 12.90
C LYS A 50 10.15 0.86 14.15
N ASN A 51 8.85 1.15 14.21
CA ASN A 51 8.01 0.75 15.34
C ASN A 51 7.81 -0.78 15.38
N LEU A 52 7.69 -1.42 14.22
CA LEU A 52 7.65 -2.88 14.13
C LEU A 52 8.95 -3.52 14.63
N GLU A 53 10.11 -2.99 14.21
CA GLU A 53 11.41 -3.44 14.73
C GLU A 53 11.54 -3.23 16.23
N PHE A 54 11.02 -2.11 16.77
CA PHE A 54 10.97 -1.90 18.21
C PHE A 54 10.13 -2.97 18.91
N CYS A 55 8.92 -3.21 18.41
CA CYS A 55 7.98 -4.17 18.99
C CYS A 55 8.45 -5.63 18.88
N ASP A 56 9.14 -5.98 17.79
CA ASP A 56 9.70 -7.32 17.60
C ASP A 56 10.87 -7.62 18.54
N ASN A 57 11.57 -6.58 19.02
CA ASN A 57 12.60 -6.74 20.05
C ASN A 57 12.02 -6.80 21.47
N ASP A 58 10.70 -6.66 21.64
CA ASP A 58 10.04 -6.79 22.93
C ASP A 58 10.00 -8.26 23.36
N LYS A 59 10.67 -8.58 24.47
CA LYS A 59 10.77 -9.94 25.00
C LYS A 59 9.43 -10.47 25.52
N THR A 60 8.41 -9.63 25.64
CA THR A 60 7.06 -10.06 26.03
C THR A 60 6.29 -10.68 24.87
N ILE A 61 6.71 -10.44 23.63
CA ILE A 61 6.12 -11.02 22.41
C ILE A 61 7.06 -12.14 21.94
N GLU A 62 6.78 -13.36 22.39
CA GLU A 62 7.58 -14.54 22.01
C GLU A 62 6.87 -15.37 20.93
N GLY A 63 7.63 -15.86 19.95
CA GLY A 63 7.13 -16.79 18.94
C GLY A 63 7.55 -16.43 17.51
N SER A 64 6.98 -17.15 16.55
CA SER A 64 7.23 -16.90 15.13
C SER A 64 6.36 -15.77 14.62
N ARG A 65 6.89 -14.88 13.76
CA ARG A 65 6.08 -13.87 13.04
C ARG A 65 5.02 -14.48 12.11
N CYS A 66 5.11 -15.77 11.80
CA CYS A 66 4.07 -16.48 11.05
C CYS A 66 2.87 -16.88 11.92
N ASP A 67 3.00 -16.81 13.25
CA ASP A 67 1.90 -17.09 14.17
C ASP A 67 0.91 -15.91 14.20
N PRO A 68 -0.39 -16.13 13.94
CA PRO A 68 -1.40 -15.06 13.99
C PRO A 68 -1.46 -14.33 15.33
N ALA A 69 -1.25 -15.01 16.47
CA ALA A 69 -1.27 -14.37 17.78
C ALA A 69 -0.09 -13.40 17.95
N VAL A 70 1.10 -13.81 17.50
CA VAL A 70 2.30 -12.96 17.49
C VAL A 70 2.09 -11.75 16.58
N ARG A 71 1.55 -11.94 15.37
CA ARG A 71 1.21 -10.83 14.47
C ARG A 71 0.22 -9.85 15.10
N GLY A 72 -0.84 -10.37 15.73
CA GLY A 72 -1.82 -9.54 16.43
C GLY A 72 -1.19 -8.69 17.53
N CYS A 73 -0.33 -9.28 18.35
CA CYS A 73 0.32 -8.53 19.43
C CYS A 73 1.39 -7.56 18.93
N LEU A 74 2.11 -7.89 17.85
CA LEU A 74 2.99 -6.93 17.16
C LEU A 74 2.18 -5.75 16.61
N CYS A 75 1.04 -6.01 15.97
CA CYS A 75 0.16 -4.96 15.47
C CYS A 75 -0.34 -4.06 16.61
N LYS A 76 -0.85 -4.64 17.70
CA LYS A 76 -1.24 -3.88 18.91
C LYS A 76 -0.11 -2.97 19.41
N CYS A 77 1.11 -3.50 19.50
CA CYS A 77 2.27 -2.72 19.93
C CYS A 77 2.58 -1.57 18.97
N VAL A 78 2.55 -1.81 17.65
CA VAL A 78 2.77 -0.76 16.65
C VAL A 78 1.69 0.32 16.75
N LEU A 79 0.40 -0.04 16.83
CA LEU A 79 -0.68 0.92 16.97
C LEU A 79 -0.54 1.79 18.23
N ALA A 80 -0.08 1.20 19.35
CA ALA A 80 0.23 1.96 20.55
C ALA A 80 1.38 2.95 20.33
N LYS A 81 2.44 2.55 19.63
CA LYS A 81 3.59 3.42 19.29
C LYS A 81 3.24 4.52 18.31
N GLU A 82 2.31 4.26 17.41
CA GLU A 82 1.81 5.26 16.47
C GLU A 82 0.82 6.24 17.13
N GLY A 83 0.38 5.98 18.36
CA GLY A 83 -0.58 6.82 19.09
C GLY A 83 -2.04 6.62 18.67
N ILE A 84 -2.33 5.48 18.03
CA ILE A 84 -3.67 5.16 17.51
C ILE A 84 -4.55 4.51 18.59
N LEU A 85 -3.92 3.88 19.59
CA LEU A 85 -4.64 3.31 20.72
C LEU A 85 -4.85 4.35 21.81
N ASP A 86 -6.04 4.37 22.40
CA ASP A 86 -6.34 5.13 23.61
C ASP A 86 -5.69 4.51 24.86
N GLU A 87 -5.91 5.12 26.03
CA GLU A 87 -5.38 4.64 27.31
C GLU A 87 -5.86 3.23 27.69
N ASN A 88 -6.99 2.79 27.13
CA ASN A 88 -7.57 1.46 27.34
C ASN A 88 -7.12 0.46 26.28
N GLY A 89 -6.30 0.86 25.31
CA GLY A 89 -5.87 0.03 24.19
C GLY A 89 -6.89 -0.09 23.05
N ALA A 90 -7.98 0.68 23.08
CA ALA A 90 -8.99 0.69 22.02
C ALA A 90 -8.59 1.64 20.89
N VAL A 91 -9.01 1.31 19.66
CA VAL A 91 -8.89 2.24 18.51
C VAL A 91 -10.14 3.10 18.47
N THR A 92 -9.99 4.42 18.52
CA THR A 92 -11.09 5.38 18.42
C THR A 92 -10.98 6.20 17.14
N ILE A 93 -12.12 6.68 16.63
CA ILE A 93 -12.15 7.56 15.45
C ILE A 93 -11.37 8.84 15.73
N GLU A 94 -11.43 9.33 16.97
CA GLU A 94 -10.72 10.53 17.42
C GLU A 94 -9.21 10.35 17.36
N ALA A 95 -8.67 9.24 17.89
CA ALA A 95 -7.24 8.94 17.83
C ALA A 95 -6.75 8.74 16.38
N VAL A 96 -7.57 8.08 15.55
CA VAL A 96 -7.32 7.93 14.11
C VAL A 96 -7.22 9.30 13.45
N LYS A 97 -8.18 10.19 13.68
CA LYS A 97 -8.21 11.53 13.07
C LYS A 97 -7.00 12.35 13.46
N GLU A 98 -6.69 12.40 14.75
CA GLU A 98 -5.55 13.14 15.26
C GLU A 98 -4.23 12.66 14.62
N ILE A 99 -4.02 11.36 14.55
CA ILE A 99 -2.78 10.81 13.98
C ILE A 99 -2.66 11.05 12.47
N VAL A 100 -3.77 10.94 11.74
CA VAL A 100 -3.76 11.15 10.28
C VAL A 100 -3.55 12.63 9.95
N GLU A 101 -4.23 13.54 10.64
CA GLU A 101 -4.06 15.00 10.51
C GLU A 101 -2.62 15.45 10.77
N ASN A 102 -1.92 14.78 11.69
CA ASN A 102 -0.53 15.10 12.03
C ASN A 102 0.49 14.54 11.02
N ARG A 103 0.11 13.62 10.12
CA ARG A 103 1.05 12.83 9.31
C ARG A 103 0.87 12.96 7.82
N ALA A 104 -0.34 13.24 7.39
CA ALA A 104 -0.70 13.39 5.99
C ALA A 104 -1.47 14.70 5.83
N SER A 105 -1.44 15.25 4.62
CA SER A 105 -2.19 16.46 4.28
C SER A 105 -2.88 16.28 2.93
N GLY A 106 -3.91 17.10 2.68
CA GLY A 106 -4.61 17.12 1.40
C GLY A 106 -5.34 15.80 1.11
N GLU A 107 -5.22 15.30 -0.12
CA GLU A 107 -5.94 14.10 -0.55
C GLU A 107 -5.46 12.85 0.21
N LEU A 108 -4.16 12.70 0.44
CA LEU A 108 -3.62 11.54 1.14
C LEU A 108 -4.17 11.43 2.56
N GLN A 109 -4.39 12.55 3.24
CA GLN A 109 -5.04 12.58 4.55
C GLN A 109 -6.44 11.98 4.47
N THR A 110 -7.23 12.39 3.49
CA THR A 110 -8.59 11.87 3.27
C THR A 110 -8.56 10.38 2.98
N ARG A 111 -7.64 9.91 2.12
CA ARG A 111 -7.49 8.49 1.80
C ARG A 111 -7.11 7.65 3.03
N PHE A 112 -6.21 8.16 3.89
CA PHE A 112 -5.85 7.48 5.14
C PHE A 112 -7.01 7.43 6.14
N LEU A 113 -7.76 8.53 6.28
CA LEU A 113 -8.95 8.57 7.13
C LEU A 113 -9.98 7.55 6.66
N THR A 114 -10.31 7.55 5.37
CA THR A 114 -11.26 6.59 4.78
C THR A 114 -10.82 5.15 5.02
N LEU A 115 -9.53 4.83 4.81
CA LEU A 115 -8.99 3.50 5.07
C LEU A 115 -9.13 3.10 6.54
N LEU A 116 -8.67 3.96 7.46
CA LEU A 116 -8.69 3.65 8.89
C LEU A 116 -10.11 3.55 9.44
N GLU A 117 -11.01 4.46 9.05
CA GLU A 117 -12.42 4.41 9.43
C GLU A 117 -13.12 3.17 8.84
N GLY A 118 -12.83 2.81 7.59
CA GLY A 118 -13.36 1.59 6.95
C GLY A 118 -12.94 0.32 7.68
N CYS A 119 -11.63 0.14 7.92
CA CYS A 119 -11.13 -0.99 8.69
C CYS A 119 -11.69 -1.02 10.13
N LEU A 120 -11.88 0.15 10.75
CA LEU A 120 -12.42 0.23 12.10
C LEU A 120 -13.91 -0.13 12.12
N GLN A 121 -14.67 0.29 11.12
CA GLN A 121 -16.08 -0.06 10.99
C GLN A 121 -16.26 -1.57 10.74
N GLU A 122 -15.42 -2.18 9.91
CA GLU A 122 -15.52 -3.61 9.56
C GLU A 122 -14.99 -4.54 10.66
N HIS A 123 -13.91 -4.15 11.34
CA HIS A 123 -13.18 -5.04 12.24
C HIS A 123 -13.02 -4.51 13.67
N GLY A 124 -13.42 -3.27 13.95
CA GLY A 124 -13.25 -2.65 15.26
C GLY A 124 -13.93 -3.42 16.41
N SER A 125 -15.06 -4.08 16.15
CA SER A 125 -15.73 -4.92 17.16
C SER A 125 -14.95 -6.18 17.55
N LEU A 126 -13.94 -6.57 16.75
CA LEU A 126 -13.06 -7.70 17.07
C LEU A 126 -11.92 -7.28 18.01
N ILE A 127 -11.61 -5.98 18.07
CA ILE A 127 -10.54 -5.43 18.90
C ILE A 127 -10.96 -5.50 20.36
N LYS A 128 -10.31 -6.38 21.11
CA LYS A 128 -10.50 -6.56 22.55
C LYS A 128 -9.18 -6.29 23.26
N PRO A 129 -9.02 -5.14 23.93
CA PRO A 129 -7.75 -4.80 24.58
C PRO A 129 -7.27 -5.81 25.61
N GLU A 130 -8.20 -6.53 26.24
CA GLU A 130 -7.97 -7.57 27.23
C GLU A 130 -7.63 -8.95 26.64
N ASP A 131 -7.75 -9.15 25.32
CA ASP A 131 -7.44 -10.43 24.69
C ASP A 131 -5.93 -10.71 24.71
N PRO A 132 -5.46 -11.75 25.43
CA PRO A 132 -4.05 -12.08 25.52
C PRO A 132 -3.46 -12.58 24.18
N ALA A 133 -4.29 -13.05 23.25
CA ALA A 133 -3.85 -13.48 21.93
C ALA A 133 -3.85 -12.34 20.90
N CYS A 134 -4.37 -11.16 21.27
CA CYS A 134 -4.45 -9.98 20.41
C CYS A 134 -5.15 -10.24 19.05
N GLY A 135 -6.08 -11.20 18.97
CA GLY A 135 -6.59 -11.71 17.69
C GLY A 135 -7.32 -10.65 16.85
N GLY A 136 -8.08 -9.77 17.50
CA GLY A 136 -8.75 -8.67 16.81
C GLY A 136 -7.80 -7.67 16.15
N TYR A 137 -6.61 -7.48 16.73
CA TYR A 137 -5.60 -6.59 16.16
C TYR A 137 -4.93 -7.19 14.93
N GLU A 138 -4.87 -8.53 14.81
CA GLU A 138 -4.32 -9.18 13.61
C GLU A 138 -5.20 -8.90 12.38
N VAL A 139 -6.51 -9.11 12.52
CA VAL A 139 -7.48 -8.87 11.45
C VAL A 139 -7.52 -7.39 11.06
N PHE A 140 -7.57 -6.50 12.06
CA PHE A 140 -7.53 -5.06 11.82
C PHE A 140 -6.22 -4.62 11.16
N GLY A 141 -5.08 -5.15 11.63
CA GLY A 141 -3.76 -4.88 11.05
C GLY A 141 -3.64 -5.31 9.59
N HIS A 142 -4.18 -6.48 9.22
CA HIS A 142 -4.21 -6.94 7.84
C HIS A 142 -5.07 -6.06 6.93
N CYS A 143 -6.20 -5.56 7.42
CA CYS A 143 -7.00 -4.59 6.68
C CYS A 143 -6.20 -3.31 6.38
N LEU A 144 -5.49 -2.78 7.39
CA LEU A 144 -4.64 -1.60 7.21
C LEU A 144 -3.47 -1.86 6.25
N GLU A 145 -2.79 -2.99 6.38
CA GLU A 145 -1.67 -3.36 5.51
C GLU A 145 -2.09 -3.37 4.03
N GLY A 146 -3.17 -4.10 3.71
CA GLY A 146 -3.67 -4.19 2.34
C GLY A 146 -4.16 -2.85 1.79
N GLY A 147 -4.77 -2.01 2.62
CA GLY A 147 -5.20 -0.68 2.20
C GLY A 147 -4.04 0.30 1.99
N ILE A 148 -3.00 0.26 2.83
CA ILE A 148 -1.82 1.14 2.69
C ILE A 148 -1.08 0.83 1.39
N GLU A 149 -1.01 -0.43 0.98
CA GLU A 149 -0.41 -0.83 -0.30
C GLU A 149 -1.10 -0.16 -1.48
N LYS A 150 -2.42 0.03 -1.41
CA LYS A 150 -3.25 0.58 -2.49
C LYS A 150 -3.60 2.06 -2.34
N ILE A 151 -3.23 2.70 -1.23
CA ILE A 151 -3.69 4.06 -0.91
C ILE A 151 -3.32 5.13 -1.95
N CYS A 152 -2.27 4.91 -2.74
CA CYS A 152 -1.83 5.81 -3.81
C CYS A 152 -2.18 5.30 -5.21
N GLU A 153 -2.92 4.20 -5.34
CA GLU A 153 -3.44 3.74 -6.64
C GLU A 153 -4.56 4.69 -7.09
N ASP A 154 -4.65 4.93 -8.40
CA ASP A 154 -5.72 5.78 -8.93
C ASP A 154 -7.04 4.97 -8.95
N PRO A 155 -8.13 5.53 -8.40
CA PRO A 155 -9.42 4.83 -8.38
C PRO A 155 -9.96 4.52 -9.78
N GLU A 156 -9.50 5.23 -10.81
CA GLU A 156 -9.90 5.01 -12.21
C GLU A 156 -9.27 3.74 -12.83
N GLN A 157 -8.18 3.20 -12.27
CA GLN A 157 -7.56 1.98 -12.80
C GLN A 157 -8.33 0.70 -12.39
N GLU A 158 -9.10 0.73 -11.29
CA GLU A 158 -9.87 -0.42 -10.83
C GLU A 158 -11.14 -0.66 -11.68
N THR A 159 -11.70 0.40 -12.25
CA THR A 159 -12.86 0.31 -13.16
C THR A 159 -12.53 -0.32 -14.51
N THR A 160 -11.34 -0.07 -15.06
CA THR A 160 -10.95 -0.58 -16.39
C THR A 160 -10.67 -2.08 -16.40
N GLU A 161 -10.18 -2.65 -15.29
CA GLU A 161 -9.97 -4.10 -15.19
C GLU A 161 -11.28 -4.88 -14.97
N LEU A 162 -12.25 -4.32 -14.23
CA LEU A 162 -13.57 -4.94 -14.08
C LEU A 162 -14.37 -4.91 -15.40
N GLU A 163 -14.33 -3.81 -16.15
CA GLU A 163 -15.00 -3.75 -17.47
C GLU A 163 -14.32 -4.64 -18.53
N ALA A 164 -12.99 -4.85 -18.44
CA ALA A 164 -12.28 -5.76 -19.34
C ALA A 164 -12.54 -7.25 -19.04
N ALA A 165 -12.87 -7.60 -17.79
CA ALA A 165 -13.19 -8.96 -17.38
C ALA A 165 -14.60 -9.43 -17.79
N GLU A 166 -15.51 -8.50 -18.12
CA GLU A 166 -16.89 -8.81 -18.53
C GLU A 166 -17.10 -8.83 -20.06
N ALA A 167 -16.04 -8.80 -20.86
CA ALA A 167 -16.17 -8.94 -22.31
C ALA A 167 -16.74 -10.34 -22.67
N PRO A 168 -17.90 -10.42 -23.37
CA PRO A 168 -18.55 -11.69 -23.67
C PRO A 168 -17.69 -12.55 -24.60
N LYS A 169 -17.42 -13.79 -24.18
CA LYS A 169 -16.75 -14.84 -24.98
C LYS A 169 -17.72 -15.51 -25.95
N ASP A 170 -18.52 -14.74 -26.68
CA ASP A 170 -19.38 -15.28 -27.72
C ASP A 170 -18.98 -14.67 -29.05
N GLU A 171 -18.06 -15.34 -29.74
CA GLU A 171 -18.01 -15.51 -31.21
C GLU A 171 -16.75 -16.32 -31.57
N LEU A 172 -16.90 -17.66 -31.63
CA LEU A 172 -16.36 -18.50 -32.72
C LEU A 172 -16.99 -19.91 -32.72
#